data_AF-A0ABD3KEX0-F1
#
_entry.id   AF-A0ABD3KEX0-F1
#
_cell.length_a   1.000
_cell.length_b   1.000
_cell.length_c   1.000
_cell.angle_alpha   90.00
_cell.angle_beta   90.00
_cell.angle_gamma   90.00
#
_symmetry.space_group_name_H-M   'P 1'
#
loop_
_entity.id
_entity.type
_entity.pdbx_description
1 polymer ?
#
loop_
_entity_poly.entity_id
_entity_poly.type
_entity_poly.pdbx_seq_one_letter_code
_entity_poly.pdbx_strand_id
1 'polypeptide(L)' 'MLLVAVLAELMEQYTAVLARALQHLFGSAPLPRRVRFLILRSLPFARSAFHPPFSFRASA' A
#
# COMPACT_ATOMS: atom_id res chain seq x y z
N MET A 1 -9.06 -11.86 -24.49
CA MET A 1 -7.81 -11.07 -24.40
C MET A 1 -8.03 -9.59 -24.73
N LEU A 2 -8.82 -9.24 -25.75
CA LEU A 2 -9.13 -7.84 -26.12
C LEU A 2 -9.69 -7.00 -24.95
N LEU A 3 -10.67 -7.53 -24.19
CA LEU A 3 -11.27 -6.82 -23.05
C LEU A 3 -10.24 -6.42 -21.99
N VAL A 4 -9.29 -7.30 -21.71
CA VAL A 4 -8.23 -7.06 -20.73
C VAL A 4 -7.26 -5.98 -21.23
N ALA A 5 -6.94 -5.98 -22.53
CA ALA A 5 -6.10 -4.96 -23.13
C ALA A 5 -6.76 -3.57 -23.07
N VAL A 6 -8.06 -3.49 -23.41
CA VAL A 6 -8.83 -2.24 -23.32
C VAL A 6 -8.93 -1.75 -21.87
N LEU A 7 -9.14 -2.67 -20.92
CA LEU A 7 -9.18 -2.32 -19.50
C LEU A 7 -7.81 -1.83 -19.01
N ALA A 8 -6.71 -2.45 -19.45
CA ALA A 8 -5.37 -2.03 -19.08
C ALA A 8 -5.03 -0.63 -19.62
N GLU A 9 -5.35 -0.37 -20.88
CA GLU A 9 -5.16 0.94 -21.52
C GLU A 9 -5.98 2.05 -20.82
N LEU A 10 -7.23 1.74 -20.44
CA LEU A 10 -8.07 2.66 -19.67
C LEU A 10 -7.52 2.88 -18.25
N MET A 11 -7.03 1.83 -17.59
CA MET A 11 -6.42 1.92 -16.27
C MET A 11 -5.15 2.77 -16.28
N GLU A 12 -4.33 2.71 -17.32
CA GLU A 12 -3.12 3.54 -17.43
C GLU A 12 -3.45 5.03 -17.45
N GLN A 13 -4.44 5.43 -18.26
CA GLN A 13 -4.87 6.82 -18.34
C GLN A 13 -5.56 7.29 -17.06
N TYR A 14 -6.42 6.44 -16.49
CA TYR A 14 -7.13 6.75 -15.25
C TYR A 14 -6.17 6.87 -14.05
N THR A 15 -5.20 5.95 -13.93
CA THR A 15 -4.24 5.96 -12.82
C THR A 15 -3.31 7.15 -12.88
N ALA A 16 -2.95 7.66 -14.06
CA ALA A 16 -2.16 8.89 -14.19
C ALA A 16 -2.87 10.12 -13.62
N VAL A 17 -4.16 10.29 -13.93
CA VAL A 17 -4.98 11.38 -13.38
C VAL A 17 -5.19 11.18 -11.88
N LEU A 18 -5.53 9.96 -11.48
CA LEU A 18 -5.74 9.58 -10.09
C LEU A 18 -4.49 9.84 -9.24
N ALA A 19 -3.30 9.50 -9.73
CA ALA A 19 -2.04 9.72 -9.03
C ALA A 19 -1.79 11.21 -8.79
N ARG A 20 -2.05 12.08 -9.78
CA ARG A 20 -1.92 13.53 -9.60
C ARG A 20 -2.93 14.09 -8.61
N ALA A 21 -4.17 13.59 -8.63
CA ALA A 21 -5.21 13.97 -7.69
C ALA A 21 -4.84 13.56 -6.24
N LEU A 22 -4.38 12.32 -6.05
CA LEU A 22 -3.88 11.82 -4.77
C LEU A 22 -2.65 12.60 -4.30
N GLN A 23 -1.73 12.93 -5.21
CA GLN A 23 -0.56 13.75 -4.87
C GLN A 23 -0.95 15.15 -4.40
N HIS A 24 -1.97 15.77 -5.01
CA HIS A 24 -2.51 17.04 -4.53
C HIS A 24 -3.17 16.88 -3.16
N LEU A 25 -4.00 15.85 -2.98
CA LEU A 25 -4.68 15.56 -1.72
C LEU A 25 -3.70 15.34 -0.56
N PHE A 26 -2.63 14.58 -0.80
CA PHE A 26 -1.58 14.29 0.17
C PHE A 26 -0.58 15.44 0.33
N GLY A 27 -0.43 16.29 -0.69
CA GLY A 27 0.39 17.50 -0.64
C GLY A 27 -0.30 18.63 0.12
N SER A 28 -1.61 18.79 -0.04
CA SER A 28 -2.40 19.84 0.63
C SER A 28 -2.68 19.55 2.10
N ALA A 29 -2.70 18.27 2.50
CA ALA A 29 -2.82 17.87 3.89
C ALA A 29 -1.90 16.67 4.15
N PRO A 30 -0.90 16.79 5.04
CA PRO A 30 -0.12 15.63 5.44
C PRO A 30 -1.09 14.64 6.08
N LEU A 31 -1.33 13.52 5.40
CA LEU A 31 -2.08 12.39 5.92
C LEU A 31 -1.76 12.22 7.41
N PRO A 32 -2.76 12.24 8.31
CA PRO A 32 -2.49 12.10 9.74
C PRO A 32 -1.60 10.87 9.93
N ARG A 33 -0.48 11.01 10.65
CA ARG A 33 0.50 9.90 10.85
C ARG A 33 -0.17 8.57 11.22
N ARG A 34 -1.33 8.65 11.90
CA ARG A 34 -2.20 7.51 12.24
C ARG A 34 -2.75 6.78 11.01
N VAL A 35 -3.23 7.48 9.98
CA VAL A 35 -3.74 6.89 8.73
C VAL A 35 -2.60 6.22 7.96
N ARG A 36 -1.46 6.90 7.84
CA ARG A 36 -0.26 6.33 7.20
C ARG A 36 0.22 5.06 7.92
N PHE A 37 0.19 5.05 9.26
CA PHE A 37 0.52 3.88 10.07
C PHE A 37 -0.52 2.75 9.92
N LEU A 38 -1.82 3.08 9.86
CA LEU A 38 -2.89 2.11 9.66
C LEU A 38 -2.80 1.45 8.28
N ILE A 39 -2.52 2.21 7.23
CA ILE A 39 -2.30 1.68 5.87
C ILE A 39 -1.12 0.70 5.90
N LEU A 40 0.03 1.13 6.43
CA LEU A 40 1.21 0.28 6.54
C LEU A 40 0.96 -0.99 7.34
N ARG A 41 0.18 -0.93 8.44
CA ARG A 41 -0.14 -2.08 9.28
C ARG A 41 -1.22 -3.01 8.69
N SER A 42 -2.08 -2.48 7.81
CA SER A 42 -3.08 -3.27 7.10
C SER A 42 -2.53 -4.03 5.89
N LEU A 43 -1.32 -3.66 5.40
CA LEU A 43 -0.68 -4.37 4.31
C LEU A 43 -0.33 -5.80 4.75
N PRO A 44 -0.72 -6.84 3.98
CA PRO A 44 -0.46 -8.23 4.34
C PRO A 44 1.04 -8.54 4.51
N PHE A 45 1.91 -7.78 3.82
CA PHE A 45 3.37 -7.88 3.91
C PHE A 45 3.99 -7.28 5.19
N ALA A 46 3.28 -6.38 5.87
CA ALA A 46 3.76 -5.82 7.14
C ALA A 46 3.53 -6.77 8.32
N ARG A 47 2.53 -7.66 8.22
CA ARG A 47 2.28 -8.70 9.22
C ARG A 47 3.41 -9.73 9.28
N SER A 48 4.01 -10.08 8.14
CA SER A 48 5.17 -10.98 8.09
C SER A 48 6.44 -10.33 8.65
N ALA A 49 6.63 -9.02 8.48
CA ALA A 49 7.77 -8.30 9.06
C ALA A 49 7.68 -8.14 10.59
N PHE A 50 6.49 -8.28 11.18
CA PHE A 50 6.26 -8.15 12.63
C PHE A 50 6.18 -9.50 13.35
N HIS A 51 6.56 -10.61 12.71
CA HIS A 51 6.83 -11.83 13.44
C HIS A 51 8.20 -11.66 14.12
N PRO A 52 8.29 -11.40 15.44
CA PRO A 52 9.57 -11.51 16.12
C PRO A 52 10.12 -12.91 15.82
N PRO A 53 11.43 -13.09 15.53
CA PRO A 53 11.99 -14.42 15.50
C PRO A 53 11.65 -15.05 16.84
N PHE A 54 10.80 -16.08 16.79
CA PHE A 54 10.30 -16.77 17.96
C PHE A 54 11.54 -17.26 18.71
N SER A 55 11.82 -16.64 19.85
CA SER A 55 12.90 -17.02 20.74
C SER A 55 12.55 -18.38 21.33
N PHE A 56 12.91 -19.44 20.62
CA PHE A 56 12.90 -20.80 21.13
C PHE A 56 14.29 -21.37 20.94
N ARG A 57 15.12 -21.25 21.98
CA ARG A 57 15.72 -22.41 22.66
C ARG A 57 16.72 -21.92 23.72
N ALA A 58 16.19 -21.57 24.89
CA ALA A 58 16.89 -21.89 26.13
C ALA A 58 16.43 -23.30 26.52
N SER A 59 17.31 -24.30 26.45
CA SER A 59 17.26 -25.54 27.23
C SER A 59 18.47 -26.43 26.92
N ALA A 60 19.20 -26.75 28.00
CA ALA A 60 20.30 -27.71 28.19
C ALA A 60 21.69 -27.28 27.73
#